data_AF-A0A640KDQ8-F1
#
_entry.id   AF-A0A640KDQ8-F1
#
_cell.length_a   1.000
_cell.length_b   1.000
_cell.length_c   1.000
_cell.angle_alpha   90.00
_cell.angle_beta   90.00
_cell.angle_gamma   90.00
#
_symmetry.space_group_name_H-M   'P 1'
#
loop_
_entity.id
_entity.type
_entity.pdbx_description
1 polymer ?
#
loop_
_entity_poly.entity_id
_entity_poly.type
_entity_poly.pdbx_seq_one_letter_code
_entity_poly.pdbx_strand_id
1 'polypeptide(L)'
;MILMHDDVLVVTGVPVCNVSWFTVDTQSLLLASTTADAARISQKEEWQQQGPYYEDMWMKDEDIQLDFVLYAPKANAMNDKSEIVDYTFLTVQPQPSRMPGEALVAYQARLKQWMEACYAVYYAERFTDHLRRASPALFLEYDSVLSLITSADGQRAVRGIVAPILDGSGDHLISFTVPLFVTSQAEKVFQSLNNLAVLYCKVSQVKWKSSYQLTSVEVDVRTCFRTAQKTGRATLIEELVVLRLRDAAAAVAAGEAGADKERSAADSLISFLHSCVDLNGLPRLSMAQKGAGFLDHIPRLEHALYRRIREPLHFMKLVLGLMADFGSPIDISTSCRALNHVDDSSTPQLALPWSPKQQQQQHHPPPMRKTATFCVVDRTTKMGFTIGLHYQSGDELPSVETTCSQYLEAQHGTAVSRRVKFSKSASSMRKDDDEFLDVDDLRVTVVHATLECMLASAALV
;
A
#
# COMPACT_ATOMS: atom_id res chain seq x y z
N MET A 1 1.05 26.37 -30.92
CA MET A 1 1.22 25.26 -29.95
C MET A 1 1.97 25.75 -28.71
N ILE A 2 1.43 25.58 -27.51
CA ILE A 2 2.07 25.98 -26.23
C ILE A 2 2.27 24.73 -25.37
N LEU A 3 3.48 24.52 -24.84
CA LEU A 3 3.75 23.45 -23.87
C LEU A 3 3.02 23.77 -22.57
N MET A 4 2.20 22.84 -22.08
CA MET A 4 1.55 22.95 -20.79
C MET A 4 2.46 22.44 -19.68
N HIS A 5 2.87 21.18 -19.77
CA HIS A 5 3.71 20.50 -18.79
C HIS A 5 4.29 19.21 -19.39
N ASP A 6 5.38 18.75 -18.79
CA ASP A 6 5.93 17.42 -19.01
C ASP A 6 5.42 16.45 -17.95
N ASP A 7 5.28 15.20 -18.34
CA ASP A 7 4.79 14.11 -17.51
C ASP A 7 5.52 12.80 -17.86
N VAL A 8 5.34 11.79 -17.02
CA VAL A 8 5.89 10.44 -17.21
C VAL A 8 4.76 9.43 -17.06
N LEU A 9 4.66 8.51 -18.01
CA LEU A 9 3.80 7.33 -17.90
C LEU A 9 4.42 6.38 -16.89
N VAL A 10 3.64 5.99 -15.88
CA VAL A 10 4.11 5.14 -14.79
C VAL A 10 3.22 3.91 -14.70
N VAL A 11 3.75 2.78 -15.13
CA VAL A 11 3.03 1.51 -15.12
C VAL A 11 3.55 0.66 -13.97
N THR A 12 2.67 0.32 -13.02
CA THR A 12 3.02 -0.48 -11.83
C THR A 12 4.18 0.11 -11.00
N GLY A 13 4.31 1.44 -10.99
CA GLY A 13 5.39 2.14 -10.28
C GLY A 13 6.69 2.30 -11.08
N VAL A 14 6.75 1.79 -12.32
CA VAL A 14 7.91 1.92 -13.20
C VAL A 14 7.66 3.03 -14.22
N PRO A 15 8.55 4.04 -14.34
CA PRO A 15 8.48 5.02 -15.41
C PRO A 15 8.81 4.36 -16.76
N VAL A 16 7.90 4.42 -17.72
CA VAL A 16 8.04 3.72 -19.02
C VAL A 16 8.22 4.64 -20.20
N CYS A 17 7.72 5.88 -20.15
CA CYS A 17 7.81 6.83 -21.25
C CYS A 17 7.64 8.26 -20.75
N ASN A 18 8.46 9.19 -21.26
CA ASN A 18 8.22 10.62 -21.09
C ASN A 18 7.15 11.09 -22.08
N VAL A 19 6.31 12.01 -21.63
CA VAL A 19 5.19 12.52 -22.39
C VAL A 19 5.07 14.02 -22.15
N SER A 20 4.85 14.80 -23.19
CA SER A 20 4.69 16.25 -23.12
C SER A 20 3.30 16.64 -23.59
N TRP A 21 2.62 17.46 -22.79
CA TRP A 21 1.27 17.95 -23.09
C TRP A 21 1.35 19.34 -23.71
N PHE A 22 0.71 19.51 -24.86
CA PHE A 22 0.64 20.77 -25.58
C PHE A 22 -0.80 21.24 -25.74
N THR A 23 -1.00 22.54 -25.94
CA THR A 23 -2.26 23.12 -26.39
C THR A 23 -2.13 23.72 -27.78
N VAL A 24 -3.14 23.47 -28.60
CA VAL A 24 -3.37 24.14 -29.87
C VAL A 24 -4.80 24.71 -29.79
N ASP A 25 -4.91 26.02 -29.66
CA ASP A 25 -6.18 26.74 -29.45
C ASP A 25 -7.02 26.20 -28.28
N THR A 26 -8.13 25.52 -28.56
CA THR A 26 -9.06 24.93 -27.56
C THR A 26 -8.85 23.42 -27.36
N GLN A 27 -7.88 22.83 -28.04
CA GLN A 27 -7.58 21.40 -28.03
C GLN A 27 -6.24 21.11 -27.33
N SER A 28 -6.12 19.93 -26.73
CA SER A 28 -4.87 19.42 -26.17
C SER A 28 -4.26 18.39 -27.11
N LEU A 29 -2.96 18.50 -27.32
CA LEU A 29 -2.17 17.58 -28.12
C LEU A 29 -1.20 16.84 -27.19
N LEU A 30 -1.14 15.52 -27.32
CA LEU A 30 -0.18 14.70 -26.61
C LEU A 30 1.00 14.33 -27.50
N LEU A 31 2.22 14.64 -27.04
CA LEU A 31 3.45 14.17 -27.67
C LEU A 31 4.10 13.12 -26.76
N ALA A 32 4.18 11.88 -27.23
CA ALA A 32 5.00 10.85 -26.61
C ALA A 32 6.30 10.72 -27.43
N SER A 33 7.46 10.98 -26.82
CA SER A 33 8.77 10.85 -27.49
C SER A 33 9.91 10.63 -26.48
N THR A 34 10.83 9.71 -26.80
CA THR A 34 12.10 9.53 -26.06
C THR A 34 13.03 10.72 -26.18
N THR A 35 12.86 11.50 -27.24
CA THR A 35 13.62 12.69 -27.56
C THR A 35 12.69 13.90 -27.64
N ALA A 36 11.76 14.03 -26.69
CA ALA A 36 10.78 15.13 -26.67
C ALA A 36 11.46 16.51 -26.87
N ASP A 37 12.66 16.69 -26.32
CA ASP A 37 13.50 17.88 -26.55
C ASP A 37 14.03 18.02 -27.99
N ALA A 38 14.43 16.93 -28.66
CA ALA A 38 14.86 16.95 -30.06
C ALA A 38 13.66 17.12 -31.01
N ALA A 39 12.53 16.47 -30.72
CA ALA A 39 11.27 16.67 -31.45
C ALA A 39 10.78 18.12 -31.30
N ARG A 40 10.94 18.71 -30.10
CA ARG A 40 10.70 20.14 -29.83
C ARG A 40 11.60 21.05 -30.65
N ILE A 41 12.88 20.70 -30.80
CA ILE A 41 13.85 21.47 -31.61
C ILE A 41 13.53 21.32 -33.11
N SER A 42 13.32 20.10 -33.60
CA SER A 42 13.00 19.84 -35.01
C SER A 42 11.66 20.45 -35.43
N GLN A 43 10.61 20.40 -34.59
CA GLN A 43 9.37 21.12 -34.89
C GLN A 43 9.58 22.62 -34.92
N LYS A 44 10.33 23.19 -33.97
CA LYS A 44 10.62 24.62 -33.94
C LYS A 44 11.43 25.06 -35.17
N GLU A 45 12.33 24.22 -35.66
CA GLU A 45 13.14 24.46 -36.86
C GLU A 45 12.33 24.29 -38.15
N GLU A 46 11.47 23.26 -38.26
CA GLU A 46 10.56 23.09 -39.40
C GLU A 46 9.57 24.26 -39.53
N TRP A 47 9.02 24.74 -38.41
CA TRP A 47 8.14 25.91 -38.37
C TRP A 47 8.85 27.22 -38.72
N GLN A 48 10.15 27.32 -38.49
CA GLN A 48 10.94 28.49 -38.88
C GLN A 48 11.38 28.43 -40.35
N GLN A 49 11.48 27.23 -40.94
CA GLN A 49 11.86 27.03 -42.34
C GLN A 49 10.64 27.05 -43.29
N GLN A 50 9.46 26.67 -42.82
CA GLN A 50 8.21 26.82 -43.56
C GLN A 50 7.56 28.15 -43.18
N GLY A 51 7.67 29.15 -44.05
CA GLY A 51 6.94 30.40 -43.93
C GLY A 51 5.41 30.22 -43.86
N PRO A 52 4.63 31.30 -43.74
CA PRO A 52 3.23 31.31 -43.25
C PRO A 52 2.19 30.76 -44.25
N TYR A 53 2.51 29.71 -45.00
CA TYR A 53 1.70 29.18 -46.10
C TYR A 53 1.30 27.69 -45.93
N TYR A 54 1.37 27.17 -44.70
CA TYR A 54 0.93 25.81 -44.35
C TYR A 54 -0.09 25.80 -43.20
N GLU A 55 -0.88 26.87 -43.04
CA GLU A 55 -2.03 26.89 -42.12
C GLU A 55 -3.19 25.99 -42.59
N ASP A 56 -3.21 25.58 -43.86
CA ASP A 56 -4.43 25.02 -44.48
C ASP A 56 -4.48 23.49 -44.60
N MET A 57 -3.47 22.77 -44.10
CA MET A 57 -3.40 21.29 -44.22
C MET A 57 -3.80 20.51 -42.95
N TRP A 58 -3.89 21.18 -41.80
CA TRP A 58 -4.37 20.59 -40.54
C TRP A 58 -5.73 21.15 -40.09
N MET A 59 -6.26 22.14 -40.82
CA MET A 59 -7.47 22.91 -40.48
C MET A 59 -8.71 22.53 -41.32
N LYS A 60 -8.67 21.45 -42.09
CA LYS A 60 -9.82 20.97 -42.87
C LYS A 60 -10.14 19.52 -42.59
N ASP A 61 -10.53 19.29 -41.34
CA ASP A 61 -11.57 18.34 -40.98
C ASP A 61 -12.12 18.80 -39.62
N GLU A 62 -13.24 19.51 -39.64
CA GLU A 62 -13.85 20.15 -38.45
C GLU A 62 -14.39 19.13 -37.41
N ASP A 63 -14.13 17.84 -37.57
CA ASP A 63 -14.51 16.76 -36.65
C ASP A 63 -13.33 15.88 -36.17
N ILE A 64 -12.08 16.19 -36.51
CA ILE A 64 -10.93 15.38 -36.07
C ILE A 64 -10.32 15.98 -34.80
N GLN A 65 -10.60 15.32 -33.67
CA GLN A 65 -9.82 15.45 -32.42
C GLN A 65 -8.36 15.07 -32.72
N LEU A 66 -7.48 16.05 -32.87
CA LEU A 66 -6.04 15.87 -33.04
C LEU A 66 -5.40 15.51 -31.69
N ASP A 67 -5.59 14.27 -31.24
CA ASP A 67 -5.21 13.85 -29.89
C ASP A 67 -3.77 13.30 -29.78
N PHE A 68 -3.12 12.90 -30.89
CA PHE A 68 -1.75 12.33 -30.88
C PHE A 68 -0.86 12.83 -32.01
N VAL A 69 0.38 13.18 -31.67
CA VAL A 69 1.50 13.18 -32.64
C VAL A 69 2.52 12.15 -32.18
N LEU A 70 2.52 11.00 -32.86
CA LEU A 70 3.55 9.98 -32.68
C LEU A 70 4.72 10.33 -33.60
N TYR A 71 5.80 10.87 -33.02
CA TYR A 71 6.99 11.18 -33.81
C TYR A 71 7.80 9.90 -34.06
N ALA A 72 7.70 9.35 -35.28
CA ALA A 72 8.60 8.30 -35.75
C ALA A 72 9.92 8.94 -36.23
N PRO A 73 11.08 8.57 -35.69
CA PRO A 73 12.36 9.12 -36.10
C PRO A 73 12.76 8.50 -37.44
N LYS A 74 12.16 8.94 -38.54
CA LYS A 74 12.63 8.61 -39.90
C LYS A 74 13.37 9.74 -40.59
N ALA A 75 13.61 10.87 -39.92
CA ALA A 75 14.42 11.94 -40.45
C ALA A 75 15.44 12.40 -39.39
N ASN A 76 16.72 12.15 -39.62
CA ASN A 76 17.88 12.77 -38.95
C ASN A 76 18.32 12.32 -37.54
N ALA A 77 18.10 11.06 -37.13
CA ALA A 77 18.89 10.47 -36.04
C ALA A 77 20.20 9.85 -36.57
N MET A 78 21.08 10.65 -37.20
CA MET A 78 22.47 10.26 -37.41
C MET A 78 23.25 10.40 -36.08
N ASN A 79 22.98 9.53 -35.11
CA ASN A 79 23.96 8.93 -34.18
C ASN A 79 23.38 8.41 -32.85
N ASP A 80 22.13 8.66 -32.50
CA ASP A 80 21.59 8.11 -31.24
C ASP A 80 20.88 6.78 -31.46
N LYS A 81 21.55 5.71 -31.05
CA LYS A 81 20.95 4.38 -30.86
C LYS A 81 20.08 4.32 -29.58
N SER A 82 19.55 5.46 -29.11
CA SER A 82 18.57 5.49 -28.05
C SER A 82 17.27 4.89 -28.59
N GLU A 83 16.80 3.84 -27.94
CA GLU A 83 15.72 2.96 -28.36
C GLU A 83 14.49 3.72 -28.89
N ILE A 84 14.04 3.33 -30.07
CA ILE A 84 12.75 3.72 -30.63
C ILE A 84 11.69 3.11 -29.70
N VAL A 85 10.93 3.93 -28.98
CA VAL A 85 9.78 3.44 -28.21
C VAL A 85 8.73 2.92 -29.21
N ASP A 86 8.38 1.65 -29.06
CA ASP A 86 7.32 1.01 -29.83
C ASP A 86 5.97 1.49 -29.32
N TYR A 87 5.30 2.38 -30.05
CA TYR A 87 3.97 2.91 -29.70
C TYR A 87 2.80 2.02 -30.16
N THR A 88 3.06 0.84 -30.72
CA THR A 88 1.98 -0.08 -31.12
C THR A 88 1.14 -0.56 -29.96
N PHE A 89 1.61 -0.44 -28.70
CA PHE A 89 0.78 -0.72 -27.53
C PHE A 89 -0.50 0.12 -27.47
N LEU A 90 -0.52 1.33 -28.05
CA LEU A 90 -1.68 2.21 -28.06
C LEU A 90 -2.87 1.64 -28.84
N THR A 91 -2.67 0.61 -29.67
CA THR A 91 -3.77 -0.02 -30.42
C THR A 91 -4.50 -1.11 -29.62
N VAL A 92 -4.06 -1.40 -28.39
CA VAL A 92 -4.60 -2.51 -27.59
C VAL A 92 -5.99 -2.22 -27.03
N GLN A 93 -6.32 -0.97 -26.76
CA GLN A 93 -7.65 -0.57 -26.31
C GLN A 93 -8.15 0.64 -27.10
N PRO A 94 -9.47 0.78 -27.30
CA PRO A 94 -10.02 1.97 -27.95
C PRO A 94 -9.69 3.21 -27.13
N GLN A 95 -9.28 4.27 -27.82
CA GLN A 95 -9.00 5.55 -27.20
C GLN A 95 -10.28 6.14 -26.58
N PRO A 96 -10.21 6.71 -25.36
CA PRO A 96 -11.32 7.43 -24.78
C PRO A 96 -11.56 8.75 -25.52
N SER A 97 -12.79 9.01 -25.94
CA SER A 97 -13.19 10.31 -26.48
C SER A 97 -13.49 11.31 -25.37
N ARG A 98 -13.26 12.60 -25.64
CA ARG A 98 -13.59 13.68 -24.69
C ARG A 98 -15.11 13.77 -24.48
N MET A 99 -15.54 13.86 -23.23
CA MET A 99 -16.96 14.03 -22.91
C MET A 99 -17.37 15.52 -23.00
N PRO A 100 -18.59 15.84 -23.44
CA PRO A 100 -19.09 17.21 -23.43
C PRO A 100 -19.05 17.82 -22.02
N GLY A 101 -18.45 19.01 -21.88
CA GLY A 101 -18.31 19.70 -20.59
C GLY A 101 -17.18 19.18 -19.69
N GLU A 102 -16.41 18.18 -20.13
CA GLU A 102 -15.26 17.67 -19.37
C GLU A 102 -14.12 18.69 -19.33
N ALA A 103 -13.62 18.93 -18.11
CA ALA A 103 -12.43 19.74 -17.90
C ALA A 103 -11.21 19.10 -18.58
N LEU A 104 -10.38 19.94 -19.20
CA LEU A 104 -9.21 19.48 -19.96
C LEU A 104 -8.27 18.60 -19.13
N VAL A 105 -8.03 18.97 -17.87
CA VAL A 105 -7.19 18.23 -16.92
C VAL A 105 -7.76 16.82 -16.62
N ALA A 106 -9.09 16.69 -16.53
CA ALA A 106 -9.73 15.39 -16.31
C ALA A 106 -9.58 14.48 -17.54
N TYR A 107 -9.71 15.05 -18.74
CA TYR A 107 -9.46 14.33 -19.99
C TYR A 107 -8.00 13.88 -20.11
N GLN A 108 -7.03 14.75 -19.79
CA GLN A 108 -5.59 14.42 -19.77
C GLN A 108 -5.28 13.25 -18.82
N ALA A 109 -5.84 13.29 -17.61
CA ALA A 109 -5.68 12.19 -16.65
C ALA A 109 -6.26 10.87 -17.16
N ARG A 110 -7.42 10.91 -17.83
CA ARG A 110 -8.06 9.72 -18.42
C ARG A 110 -7.28 9.15 -19.60
N LEU A 111 -6.74 10.01 -20.46
CA LEU A 111 -5.83 9.61 -21.54
C LEU A 111 -4.55 8.97 -21.00
N LYS A 112 -3.94 9.57 -19.97
CA LYS A 112 -2.76 8.98 -19.30
C LYS A 112 -3.05 7.58 -18.77
N GLN A 113 -4.15 7.41 -18.03
CA GLN A 113 -4.57 6.11 -17.50
C GLN A 113 -4.82 5.09 -18.61
N TRP A 114 -5.43 5.51 -19.72
CA TRP A 114 -5.61 4.65 -20.89
C TRP A 114 -4.27 4.22 -21.52
N MET A 115 -3.31 5.12 -21.66
CA MET A 115 -1.97 4.76 -22.17
C MET A 115 -1.25 3.77 -21.25
N GLU A 116 -1.31 4.00 -19.94
CA GLU A 116 -0.73 3.11 -18.93
C GLU A 116 -1.39 1.73 -18.98
N ALA A 117 -2.71 1.65 -19.17
CA ALA A 117 -3.45 0.41 -19.33
C ALA A 117 -3.08 -0.32 -20.64
N CYS A 118 -3.00 0.41 -21.76
CA CYS A 118 -2.55 -0.13 -23.04
C CYS A 118 -1.13 -0.73 -22.95
N TYR A 119 -0.21 0.00 -22.31
CA TYR A 119 1.16 -0.46 -22.08
C TYR A 119 1.17 -1.72 -21.21
N ALA A 120 0.44 -1.71 -20.09
CA ALA A 120 0.38 -2.85 -19.19
C ALA A 120 -0.10 -4.12 -19.90
N VAL A 121 -1.13 -4.03 -20.74
CA VAL A 121 -1.66 -5.19 -21.48
C VAL A 121 -0.69 -5.65 -22.57
N TYR A 122 -0.18 -4.74 -23.40
CA TYR A 122 0.74 -5.07 -24.50
C TYR A 122 2.01 -5.78 -24.00
N TYR A 123 2.58 -5.29 -22.90
CA TYR A 123 3.82 -5.84 -22.36
C TYR A 123 3.60 -7.03 -21.42
N ALA A 124 2.40 -7.24 -20.88
CA ALA A 124 2.09 -8.44 -20.10
C ALA A 124 2.20 -9.72 -20.95
N GLU A 125 1.70 -9.71 -22.19
CA GLU A 125 1.76 -10.87 -23.09
C GLU A 125 3.19 -11.27 -23.47
N ARG A 126 4.11 -10.29 -23.47
CA ARG A 126 5.51 -10.47 -23.86
C ARG A 126 6.48 -10.49 -22.69
N PHE A 127 5.95 -10.40 -21.47
CA PHE A 127 6.73 -10.18 -20.26
C PHE A 127 7.81 -11.26 -20.09
N THR A 128 7.44 -12.53 -20.23
CA THR A 128 8.33 -13.68 -20.05
C THR A 128 9.52 -13.64 -21.02
N ASP A 129 9.29 -13.30 -22.28
CA ASP A 129 10.34 -13.23 -23.29
C ASP A 129 11.25 -12.02 -23.08
N HIS A 130 10.70 -10.87 -22.69
CA HIS A 130 11.47 -9.68 -22.36
C HIS A 130 12.30 -9.90 -21.10
N LEU A 131 11.73 -10.52 -20.07
CA LEU A 131 12.41 -10.86 -18.83
C LEU A 131 13.58 -11.81 -19.06
N ARG A 132 13.37 -12.87 -19.85
CA ARG A 132 14.41 -13.85 -20.19
C ARG A 132 15.60 -13.19 -20.89
N ARG A 133 15.36 -12.19 -21.74
CA ARG A 133 16.42 -11.42 -22.42
C ARG A 133 17.09 -10.42 -21.50
N ALA A 134 16.33 -9.69 -20.67
CA ALA A 134 16.85 -8.64 -19.81
C ALA A 134 17.60 -9.17 -18.59
N SER A 135 17.15 -10.28 -18.00
CA SER A 135 17.81 -10.95 -16.88
C SER A 135 17.42 -12.43 -16.77
N PRO A 136 18.30 -13.35 -17.23
CA PRO A 136 18.09 -14.79 -17.03
C PRO A 136 17.97 -15.19 -15.56
N ALA A 137 18.65 -14.48 -14.65
CA ALA A 137 18.59 -14.76 -13.21
C ALA A 137 17.20 -14.45 -12.63
N LEU A 138 16.63 -13.29 -12.94
CA LEU A 138 15.28 -12.93 -12.48
C LEU A 138 14.19 -13.74 -13.19
N PHE A 139 14.45 -14.21 -14.42
CA PHE A 139 13.57 -15.16 -15.10
C PHE A 139 13.44 -16.48 -14.32
N LEU A 140 14.54 -17.03 -13.81
CA LEU A 140 14.51 -18.25 -12.98
C LEU A 140 13.72 -18.05 -11.68
N GLU A 141 13.88 -16.88 -11.04
CA GLU A 141 13.11 -16.52 -9.85
C GLU A 141 11.62 -16.40 -10.18
N TYR A 142 11.26 -15.76 -11.29
CA TYR A 142 9.88 -15.66 -11.76
C TYR A 142 9.23 -17.02 -12.00
N ASP A 143 9.89 -17.92 -12.72
CA ASP A 143 9.39 -19.28 -12.96
C ASP A 143 9.20 -20.04 -11.65
N SER A 144 10.09 -19.84 -10.69
CA SER A 144 9.99 -20.43 -9.36
C SER A 144 8.76 -19.92 -8.60
N VAL A 145 8.49 -18.61 -8.64
CA VAL A 145 7.31 -18.00 -8.01
C VAL A 145 6.01 -18.44 -8.69
N LEU A 146 6.00 -18.52 -10.02
CA LEU A 146 4.84 -19.01 -10.76
C LEU A 146 4.45 -20.40 -10.25
N SER A 147 5.42 -21.30 -10.06
CA SER A 147 5.15 -22.66 -9.56
C SER A 147 4.45 -22.68 -8.20
N LEU A 148 4.70 -21.69 -7.33
CA LEU A 148 4.02 -21.54 -6.03
C LEU A 148 2.58 -21.03 -6.13
N ILE A 149 2.27 -20.26 -7.17
CA ILE A 149 1.02 -19.48 -7.28
C ILE A 149 0.00 -20.13 -8.22
N THR A 150 0.44 -20.89 -9.23
CA THR A 150 -0.47 -21.55 -10.20
C THR A 150 -1.43 -22.57 -9.59
N SER A 151 -1.29 -22.96 -8.32
CA SER A 151 -2.12 -23.99 -7.70
C SER A 151 -3.46 -23.50 -7.13
N ALA A 152 -3.76 -22.19 -7.12
CA ALA A 152 -5.00 -21.66 -6.56
C ALA A 152 -5.74 -20.75 -7.56
N ASP A 153 -6.86 -21.27 -8.08
CA ASP A 153 -7.95 -20.64 -8.83
C ASP A 153 -7.64 -19.79 -10.07
N GLY A 154 -6.38 -19.55 -10.45
CA GLY A 154 -5.99 -18.90 -11.71
C GLY A 154 -6.44 -17.43 -11.87
N GLN A 155 -7.17 -16.87 -10.90
CA GLN A 155 -7.71 -15.50 -10.95
C GLN A 155 -6.66 -14.44 -10.60
N ARG A 156 -5.65 -14.76 -9.78
CA ARG A 156 -4.57 -13.84 -9.39
C ARG A 156 -3.22 -14.39 -9.86
N ALA A 157 -2.70 -13.80 -10.94
CA ALA A 157 -1.42 -14.16 -11.52
C ALA A 157 -0.31 -13.18 -11.12
N VAL A 158 0.93 -13.67 -11.12
CA VAL A 158 2.12 -12.81 -11.04
C VAL A 158 2.15 -11.91 -12.27
N ARG A 159 2.17 -10.60 -12.05
CA ARG A 159 2.31 -9.61 -13.13
C ARG A 159 3.72 -9.07 -13.10
N GLY A 160 4.23 -8.67 -14.25
CA GLY A 160 5.49 -7.96 -14.29
C GLY A 160 5.61 -7.08 -15.51
N ILE A 161 6.61 -6.21 -15.46
CA ILE A 161 6.94 -5.28 -16.52
C ILE A 161 8.46 -5.21 -16.66
N VAL A 162 8.94 -5.11 -17.89
CA VAL A 162 10.33 -4.86 -18.22
C VAL A 162 10.35 -3.59 -19.06
N ALA A 163 10.97 -2.54 -18.55
CA ALA A 163 11.09 -1.26 -19.23
C ALA A 163 12.57 -0.84 -19.30
N PRO A 164 13.04 -0.27 -20.41
CA PRO A 164 14.38 0.30 -20.46
C PRO A 164 14.48 1.55 -19.58
N ILE A 165 15.67 1.83 -19.04
CA ILE A 165 15.91 3.09 -18.31
C ILE A 165 16.08 4.24 -19.30
N LEU A 166 15.36 5.33 -19.05
CA LEU A 166 15.35 6.54 -19.88
C LEU A 166 16.67 7.35 -19.81
N ASP A 167 17.72 6.85 -19.15
CA ASP A 167 19.02 7.52 -18.97
C ASP A 167 20.05 7.18 -20.08
N GLY A 168 19.64 6.39 -21.08
CA GLY A 168 20.51 5.98 -22.19
C GLY A 168 21.59 4.95 -21.80
N SER A 169 21.56 4.40 -20.58
CA SER A 169 22.55 3.43 -20.11
C SER A 169 22.42 2.04 -20.75
N GLY A 170 21.25 1.73 -21.33
CA GLY A 170 20.87 0.40 -21.81
C GLY A 170 20.43 -0.56 -20.69
N ASP A 171 20.41 -0.09 -19.44
CA ASP A 171 19.89 -0.83 -18.30
C ASP A 171 18.36 -0.99 -18.38
N HIS A 172 17.82 -2.00 -17.69
CA HIS A 172 16.38 -2.20 -17.61
C HIS A 172 15.89 -2.08 -16.16
N LEU A 173 14.67 -1.57 -16.02
CA LEU A 173 13.85 -1.70 -14.82
C LEU A 173 12.89 -2.87 -14.99
N ILE A 174 12.90 -3.75 -14.00
CA ILE A 174 12.06 -4.95 -13.98
C ILE A 174 11.23 -4.89 -12.70
N SER A 175 9.92 -4.82 -12.84
CA SER A 175 9.01 -4.87 -11.70
C SER A 175 8.19 -6.15 -11.71
N PHE A 176 8.05 -6.76 -10.54
CA PHE A 176 7.15 -7.89 -10.28
C PHE A 176 6.08 -7.45 -9.28
N THR A 177 4.84 -7.80 -9.58
CA THR A 177 3.72 -7.80 -8.62
C THR A 177 3.33 -9.24 -8.38
N VAL A 178 3.69 -9.74 -7.20
CA VAL A 178 3.42 -11.11 -6.76
C VAL A 178 2.25 -11.08 -5.79
N PRO A 179 1.11 -11.72 -6.11
CA PRO A 179 0.01 -11.83 -5.15
C PRO A 179 0.44 -12.72 -3.98
N LEU A 180 0.13 -12.26 -2.76
CA LEU A 180 0.35 -12.99 -1.52
C LEU A 180 -0.96 -13.64 -1.04
N PHE A 181 -0.80 -14.64 -0.18
CA PHE A 181 -1.86 -15.47 0.40
C PHE A 181 -2.73 -16.13 -0.66
N VAL A 182 -2.15 -16.54 -1.78
CA VAL A 182 -2.92 -17.19 -2.87
C VAL A 182 -3.43 -18.56 -2.43
N THR A 183 -2.84 -19.16 -1.40
CA THR A 183 -3.24 -20.45 -0.81
C THR A 183 -4.25 -20.28 0.34
N SER A 184 -4.44 -21.32 1.18
CA SER A 184 -5.47 -21.43 2.23
C SER A 184 -5.52 -20.31 3.29
N GLN A 185 -4.54 -19.39 3.31
CA GLN A 185 -4.50 -18.28 4.26
C GLN A 185 -5.35 -17.06 3.82
N ALA A 186 -5.77 -16.96 2.56
CA ALA A 186 -6.60 -15.85 2.07
C ALA A 186 -7.87 -15.67 2.92
N GLU A 187 -8.57 -16.78 3.18
CA GLU A 187 -9.81 -16.78 3.95
C GLU A 187 -9.55 -16.37 5.40
N LYS A 188 -8.46 -16.88 6.02
CA LYS A 188 -8.08 -16.49 7.38
C LYS A 188 -7.79 -14.99 7.49
N VAL A 189 -7.10 -14.42 6.50
CA VAL A 189 -6.80 -12.97 6.43
C VAL A 189 -8.09 -12.17 6.31
N PHE A 190 -8.97 -12.55 5.37
CA PHE A 190 -10.26 -11.92 5.17
C PHE A 190 -11.13 -11.96 6.42
N GLN A 191 -11.28 -13.15 7.04
CA GLN A 191 -12.03 -13.32 8.28
C GLN A 191 -11.42 -12.53 9.43
N SER A 192 -10.08 -12.45 9.52
CA SER A 192 -9.41 -11.71 10.59
C SER A 192 -9.72 -10.21 10.54
N LEU A 193 -9.63 -9.60 9.37
CA LEU A 193 -9.93 -8.18 9.20
C LEU A 193 -11.42 -7.87 9.32
N ASN A 194 -12.30 -8.75 8.82
CA ASN A 194 -13.74 -8.58 8.98
C ASN A 194 -14.16 -8.71 10.45
N ASN A 195 -13.62 -9.69 11.18
CA ASN A 195 -13.86 -9.83 12.62
C ASN A 195 -13.29 -8.66 13.43
N LEU A 196 -12.16 -8.10 13.01
CA LEU A 196 -11.60 -6.89 13.63
C LEU A 196 -12.58 -5.71 13.49
N ALA A 197 -13.16 -5.50 12.31
CA ALA A 197 -14.17 -4.46 12.09
C ALA A 197 -15.40 -4.67 13.00
N VAL A 198 -15.92 -5.90 13.09
CA VAL A 198 -17.05 -6.24 13.97
C VAL A 198 -16.74 -5.97 15.43
N LEU A 199 -15.56 -6.40 15.91
CA LEU A 199 -15.15 -6.18 17.29
C LEU A 199 -14.92 -4.71 17.61
N TYR A 200 -14.35 -3.95 16.68
CA TYR A 200 -14.21 -2.50 16.83
C TYR A 200 -15.57 -1.83 17.04
N CYS A 201 -16.55 -2.14 16.19
CA CYS A 201 -17.92 -1.62 16.38
C CYS A 201 -18.50 -1.99 17.76
N LYS A 202 -18.31 -3.25 18.19
CA LYS A 202 -18.81 -3.73 19.47
C LYS A 202 -18.17 -3.05 20.68
N VAL A 203 -16.84 -2.92 20.70
CA VAL A 203 -16.09 -2.39 21.84
C VAL A 203 -16.16 -0.87 21.90
N SER A 204 -16.09 -0.20 20.75
CA SER A 204 -16.18 1.26 20.64
C SER A 204 -17.62 1.78 20.64
N GLN A 205 -18.61 0.90 20.82
CA GLN A 205 -20.06 1.21 20.78
C GLN A 205 -20.54 1.89 19.48
N VAL A 206 -19.81 1.70 18.38
CA VAL A 206 -20.24 2.17 17.05
C VAL A 206 -21.24 1.16 16.48
N LYS A 207 -22.41 1.63 16.05
CA LYS A 207 -23.43 0.76 15.45
C LYS A 207 -22.89 0.09 14.18
N TRP A 208 -22.96 -1.24 14.13
CA TRP A 208 -22.61 -2.00 12.94
C TRP A 208 -23.50 -1.63 11.74
N LYS A 209 -22.88 -1.42 10.58
CA LYS A 209 -23.54 -1.19 9.29
C LYS A 209 -23.08 -2.27 8.32
N SER A 210 -23.97 -2.72 7.43
CA SER A 210 -23.60 -3.66 6.34
C SER A 210 -22.55 -3.08 5.39
N SER A 211 -22.47 -1.75 5.27
CA SER A 211 -21.46 -1.05 4.48
C SER A 211 -20.02 -1.34 4.95
N TYR A 212 -19.83 -1.66 6.23
CA TYR A 212 -18.53 -1.95 6.82
C TYR A 212 -18.02 -3.37 6.53
N GLN A 213 -18.89 -4.24 6.02
CA GLN A 213 -18.52 -5.60 5.70
C GLN A 213 -17.51 -5.61 4.53
N LEU A 214 -16.38 -6.26 4.74
CA LEU A 214 -15.39 -6.44 3.68
C LEU A 214 -15.97 -7.34 2.59
N THR A 215 -15.71 -6.96 1.34
CA THR A 215 -16.08 -7.70 0.13
C THR A 215 -14.87 -8.34 -0.53
N SER A 216 -13.68 -7.73 -0.39
CA SER A 216 -12.42 -8.28 -0.88
C SER A 216 -11.23 -7.81 -0.04
N VAL A 217 -10.25 -8.71 0.11
CA VAL A 217 -8.93 -8.41 0.67
C VAL A 217 -7.89 -8.98 -0.28
N GLU A 218 -7.08 -8.10 -0.85
CA GLU A 218 -5.98 -8.46 -1.73
C GLU A 218 -4.67 -7.97 -1.13
N VAL A 219 -3.66 -8.82 -1.12
CA VAL A 219 -2.32 -8.42 -0.73
C VAL A 219 -1.34 -8.81 -1.82
N ASP A 220 -0.48 -7.86 -2.20
CA ASP A 220 0.59 -8.08 -3.17
C ASP A 220 1.92 -7.61 -2.59
N VAL A 221 3.01 -8.25 -2.99
CA VAL A 221 4.35 -7.66 -2.89
C VAL A 221 4.79 -7.16 -4.27
N ARG A 222 5.21 -5.90 -4.31
CA ARG A 222 5.80 -5.25 -5.48
C ARG A 222 7.29 -5.16 -5.27
N THR A 223 8.07 -5.63 -6.24
CA THR A 223 9.52 -5.54 -6.22
C THR A 223 9.99 -4.90 -7.51
N CYS A 224 10.94 -3.97 -7.44
CA CYS A 224 11.52 -3.31 -8.59
C CYS A 224 13.03 -3.51 -8.59
N PHE A 225 13.57 -3.98 -9.71
CA PHE A 225 14.98 -4.26 -9.92
C PHE A 225 15.53 -3.39 -11.03
N ARG A 226 16.78 -2.94 -10.87
CA ARG A 226 17.60 -2.43 -11.97
C ARG A 226 18.53 -3.53 -12.42
N THR A 227 18.59 -3.77 -13.73
CA THR A 227 19.54 -4.70 -14.32
C THR A 227 20.60 -3.92 -15.08
N ALA A 228 21.87 -4.18 -14.74
CA ALA A 228 22.99 -3.55 -15.41
C ALA A 228 23.35 -4.36 -16.66
N GLN A 229 23.08 -3.84 -17.87
CA GLN A 229 23.22 -4.60 -19.13
C GLN A 229 24.64 -5.16 -19.32
N LYS A 230 25.65 -4.37 -18.94
CA LYS A 230 27.08 -4.74 -19.07
C LYS A 230 27.50 -5.90 -18.18
N THR A 231 26.82 -6.11 -17.06
CA THR A 231 27.22 -7.12 -16.05
C THR A 231 26.18 -8.22 -15.86
N GLY A 232 24.96 -8.04 -16.37
CA GLY A 232 23.82 -8.92 -16.12
C GLY A 232 23.35 -8.92 -14.66
N ARG A 233 23.91 -8.06 -13.80
CA ARG A 233 23.60 -8.03 -12.36
C ARG A 233 22.27 -7.32 -12.14
N ALA A 234 21.37 -7.99 -11.43
CA ALA A 234 20.13 -7.41 -10.91
C ALA A 234 20.35 -6.83 -9.51
N THR A 235 19.86 -5.63 -9.26
CA THR A 235 19.85 -4.97 -7.95
C THR A 235 18.43 -4.58 -7.59
N LEU A 236 17.95 -5.04 -6.44
CA LEU A 236 16.67 -4.61 -5.89
C LEU A 236 16.76 -3.13 -5.51
N ILE A 237 15.86 -2.32 -6.08
CA ILE A 237 15.75 -0.88 -5.81
C ILE A 237 14.67 -0.64 -4.76
N GLU A 238 13.54 -1.32 -4.91
CA GLU A 238 12.36 -1.10 -4.11
C GLU A 238 11.63 -2.42 -3.85
N GLU A 239 11.11 -2.56 -2.64
CA GLU A 239 10.16 -3.59 -2.26
C GLU A 239 9.05 -2.96 -1.43
N LEU A 240 7.81 -3.18 -1.85
CA LEU A 240 6.63 -2.59 -1.24
C LEU A 240 5.52 -3.64 -1.12
N VAL A 241 5.00 -3.82 0.10
CA VAL A 241 3.79 -4.63 0.34
C VAL A 241 2.57 -3.73 0.24
N VAL A 242 1.61 -4.12 -0.60
CA VAL A 242 0.36 -3.39 -0.83
C VAL A 242 -0.82 -4.22 -0.36
N LEU A 243 -1.45 -3.79 0.74
CA LEU A 243 -2.74 -4.30 1.20
C LEU A 243 -3.85 -3.47 0.56
N ARG A 244 -4.79 -4.11 -0.13
CA ARG A 244 -6.00 -3.47 -0.67
C ARG A 244 -7.23 -4.08 -0.03
N LEU A 245 -8.05 -3.23 0.57
CA LEU A 245 -9.30 -3.60 1.21
C LEU A 245 -10.44 -2.99 0.40
N ARG A 246 -11.51 -3.76 0.22
CA ARG A 246 -12.78 -3.26 -0.32
C ARG A 246 -13.88 -3.65 0.63
N ASP A 247 -14.75 -2.71 0.94
CA ASP A 247 -15.98 -2.94 1.67
C ASP A 247 -17.18 -2.79 0.73
N ALA A 248 -18.38 -3.03 1.26
CA ALA A 248 -19.60 -2.94 0.48
C ALA A 248 -19.90 -1.49 0.04
N ALA A 249 -19.50 -0.47 0.81
CA ALA A 249 -19.64 0.93 0.42
C ALA A 249 -18.75 1.30 -0.79
N ALA A 250 -17.49 0.88 -0.77
CA ALA A 250 -16.53 1.12 -1.86
C ALA A 250 -16.88 0.33 -3.13
N ALA A 251 -17.49 -0.85 -2.99
CA ALA A 251 -17.94 -1.66 -4.14
C ALA A 251 -19.06 -0.98 -4.93
N VAL A 252 -20.01 -0.32 -4.25
CA VAL A 252 -21.11 0.43 -4.91
C VAL A 252 -20.58 1.68 -5.61
N ALA A 253 -19.66 2.42 -4.97
CA ALA A 253 -19.04 3.62 -5.55
C ALA A 253 -18.20 3.32 -6.81
N ALA A 254 -17.65 2.11 -6.95
CA ALA A 254 -16.90 1.69 -8.14
C ALA A 254 -17.82 1.32 -9.33
N GLY A 255 -19.10 1.05 -9.07
CA GLY A 255 -20.09 0.69 -10.11
C GLY A 255 -20.89 1.88 -10.65
N GLU A 256 -21.02 2.97 -9.88
CA GLU A 256 -21.81 4.14 -10.25
C GLU A 256 -20.93 5.37 -10.48
N ALA A 257 -20.58 5.62 -11.74
CA ALA A 257 -20.04 6.89 -12.20
C ALA A 257 -21.15 7.97 -12.19
N GLY A 258 -21.60 8.40 -11.02
CA GLY A 258 -22.66 9.41 -10.92
C GLY A 258 -22.98 9.84 -9.49
N ALA A 259 -22.63 11.09 -9.17
CA ALA A 259 -23.29 11.97 -8.21
C ALA A 259 -23.64 11.40 -6.81
N ASP A 260 -22.65 11.16 -5.95
CA ASP A 260 -22.69 11.42 -4.48
C ASP A 260 -21.34 11.08 -3.82
N LYS A 261 -20.28 11.83 -4.19
CA LYS A 261 -18.91 11.56 -3.71
C LYS A 261 -18.66 11.91 -2.23
N GLU A 262 -19.48 12.74 -1.60
CA GLU A 262 -19.27 13.17 -0.20
C GLU A 262 -19.85 12.21 0.85
N ARG A 263 -20.83 11.37 0.50
CA ARG A 263 -21.42 10.41 1.46
C ARG A 263 -20.68 9.08 1.58
N SER A 264 -19.78 8.76 0.65
CA SER A 264 -19.18 7.42 0.53
C SER A 264 -17.96 7.18 1.44
N ALA A 265 -17.09 8.18 1.65
CA ALA A 265 -15.85 7.99 2.40
C ALA A 265 -16.04 7.92 3.93
N ALA A 266 -17.02 8.67 4.46
CA ALA A 266 -17.31 8.70 5.90
C ALA A 266 -17.98 7.41 6.43
N ASP A 267 -18.52 6.59 5.54
CA ASP A 267 -19.25 5.35 5.86
C ASP A 267 -18.42 4.07 5.63
N SER A 268 -17.09 4.22 5.55
CA SER A 268 -16.12 3.12 5.38
C SER A 268 -15.20 2.95 6.59
N LEU A 269 -14.88 1.71 6.95
CA LEU A 269 -13.86 1.38 7.95
C LEU A 269 -12.49 1.08 7.34
N ILE A 270 -12.31 1.25 6.02
CA ILE A 270 -11.07 0.88 5.32
C ILE A 270 -9.86 1.64 5.88
N SER A 271 -9.96 2.95 6.06
CA SER A 271 -8.86 3.77 6.62
C SER A 271 -8.48 3.33 8.03
N PHE A 272 -9.48 2.97 8.85
CA PHE A 272 -9.26 2.41 10.17
C PHE A 272 -8.52 1.06 10.10
N LEU A 273 -8.96 0.13 9.24
CA LEU A 273 -8.32 -1.17 9.09
C LEU A 273 -6.87 -1.05 8.59
N HIS A 274 -6.60 -0.13 7.67
CA HIS A 274 -5.23 0.19 7.26
C HIS A 274 -4.38 0.76 8.40
N SER A 275 -4.97 1.58 9.26
CA SER A 275 -4.26 2.13 10.42
C SER A 275 -3.90 1.06 11.47
N CYS A 276 -4.67 -0.02 11.55
CA CYS A 276 -4.44 -1.11 12.50
C CYS A 276 -3.29 -2.05 12.10
N VAL A 277 -3.05 -2.24 10.80
CA VAL A 277 -2.03 -3.17 10.30
C VAL A 277 -0.71 -2.44 10.11
N ASP A 278 0.29 -2.81 10.91
CA ASP A 278 1.64 -2.30 10.74
C ASP A 278 2.42 -3.12 9.70
N LEU A 279 2.73 -2.49 8.57
CA LEU A 279 3.54 -3.07 7.50
C LEU A 279 5.04 -2.75 7.66
N ASN A 280 5.41 -1.98 8.70
CA ASN A 280 6.81 -1.66 8.95
C ASN A 280 7.56 -2.86 9.53
N GLY A 281 8.85 -2.97 9.20
CA GLY A 281 9.70 -4.03 9.74
C GLY A 281 9.35 -5.44 9.25
N LEU A 282 8.59 -5.58 8.17
CA LEU A 282 8.43 -6.85 7.47
C LEU A 282 9.78 -7.34 6.92
N PRO A 283 10.00 -8.66 6.83
CA PRO A 283 11.17 -9.23 6.18
C PRO A 283 11.34 -8.63 4.78
N ARG A 284 12.58 -8.27 4.42
CA ARG A 284 12.90 -7.74 3.09
C ARG A 284 13.63 -8.77 2.25
N LEU A 285 13.37 -8.74 0.95
CA LEU A 285 14.02 -9.59 -0.03
C LEU A 285 15.53 -9.25 -0.07
N SER A 286 16.36 -10.28 0.07
CA SER A 286 17.82 -10.13 0.03
C SER A 286 18.41 -10.92 -1.13
N MET A 287 18.79 -10.22 -2.19
CA MET A 287 19.46 -10.83 -3.34
C MET A 287 20.98 -11.01 -3.14
N ALA A 288 21.50 -10.78 -1.94
CA ALA A 288 22.93 -10.79 -1.65
C ALA A 288 23.50 -12.21 -1.40
N GLN A 289 22.66 -13.19 -1.08
CA GLN A 289 23.06 -14.56 -0.78
C GLN A 289 22.56 -15.51 -1.87
N LYS A 290 23.41 -16.45 -2.32
CA LYS A 290 22.99 -17.56 -3.18
C LYS A 290 21.94 -18.38 -2.42
N GLY A 291 20.72 -18.47 -2.95
CA GLY A 291 19.63 -19.24 -2.33
C GLY A 291 18.79 -18.46 -1.31
N ALA A 292 18.69 -17.13 -1.41
CA ALA A 292 17.72 -16.32 -0.66
C ALA A 292 16.76 -15.59 -1.63
N GLY A 293 16.23 -16.35 -2.59
CA GLY A 293 15.35 -15.86 -3.66
C GLY A 293 13.89 -15.71 -3.21
N PHE A 294 13.00 -15.52 -4.18
CA PHE A 294 11.57 -15.35 -3.89
C PHE A 294 10.94 -16.59 -3.25
N LEU A 295 11.44 -17.80 -3.57
CA LEU A 295 10.95 -19.06 -3.00
C LEU A 295 11.00 -19.10 -1.48
N ASP A 296 12.08 -18.59 -0.87
CA ASP A 296 12.23 -18.55 0.58
C ASP A 296 11.64 -17.27 1.18
N HIS A 297 11.68 -16.18 0.41
CA HIS A 297 11.19 -14.89 0.85
C HIS A 297 9.67 -14.83 0.99
N ILE A 298 8.91 -15.29 -0.01
CA ILE A 298 7.45 -15.20 -0.02
C ILE A 298 6.83 -15.88 1.21
N PRO A 299 7.15 -17.16 1.56
CA PRO A 299 6.55 -17.80 2.73
C PRO A 299 6.90 -17.09 4.05
N ARG A 300 8.13 -16.58 4.19
CA ARG A 300 8.55 -15.81 5.38
C ARG A 300 7.80 -14.49 5.48
N LEU A 301 7.64 -13.79 4.35
CA LEU A 301 6.89 -12.55 4.25
C LEU A 301 5.41 -12.78 4.58
N GLU A 302 4.78 -13.80 3.99
CA GLU A 302 3.39 -14.18 4.24
C GLU A 302 3.16 -14.51 5.72
N HIS A 303 4.02 -15.33 6.32
CA HIS A 303 3.90 -15.65 7.75
C HIS A 303 4.02 -14.39 8.63
N ALA A 304 5.02 -13.54 8.40
CA ALA A 304 5.19 -12.31 9.17
C ALA A 304 4.01 -11.35 8.99
N LEU A 305 3.55 -11.18 7.75
CA LEU A 305 2.42 -10.32 7.39
C LEU A 305 1.11 -10.84 7.97
N TYR A 306 0.88 -12.15 7.93
CA TYR A 306 -0.29 -12.78 8.55
C TYR A 306 -0.35 -12.47 10.04
N ARG A 307 0.77 -12.58 10.76
CA ARG A 307 0.85 -12.21 12.17
C ARG A 307 0.54 -10.72 12.38
N ARG A 308 1.05 -9.81 11.55
CA ARG A 308 0.75 -8.36 11.63
C ARG A 308 -0.73 -8.05 11.40
N ILE A 309 -1.40 -8.80 10.53
CA ILE A 309 -2.84 -8.66 10.26
C ILE A 309 -3.67 -9.25 11.40
N ARG A 310 -3.22 -10.36 12.00
CA ARG A 310 -3.93 -11.10 13.05
C ARG A 310 -3.81 -10.45 14.43
N GLU A 311 -2.70 -9.77 14.69
CA GLU A 311 -2.38 -9.15 15.99
C GLU A 311 -3.42 -8.14 16.48
N PRO A 312 -3.91 -7.17 15.68
CA PRO A 312 -4.98 -6.26 16.12
C PRO A 312 -6.26 -6.99 16.54
N LEU A 313 -6.61 -8.08 15.84
CA LEU A 313 -7.75 -8.93 16.21
C LEU A 313 -7.50 -9.64 17.54
N HIS A 314 -6.29 -10.16 17.76
CA HIS A 314 -5.92 -10.78 19.05
C HIS A 314 -6.07 -9.80 20.21
N PHE A 315 -5.54 -8.58 20.07
CA PHE A 315 -5.72 -7.50 21.03
C PHE A 315 -7.21 -7.21 21.30
N MET A 316 -8.03 -7.07 20.25
CA MET A 316 -9.46 -6.78 20.41
C MET A 316 -10.25 -7.92 21.06
N LYS A 317 -9.87 -9.18 20.80
CA LYS A 317 -10.45 -10.33 21.51
C LYS A 317 -10.10 -10.30 22.99
N LEU A 318 -8.86 -9.96 23.35
CA LEU A 318 -8.45 -9.78 24.75
C LEU A 318 -9.25 -8.68 25.43
N VAL A 319 -9.37 -7.50 24.80
CA VAL A 319 -10.16 -6.39 25.33
C VAL A 319 -11.62 -6.80 25.54
N LEU A 320 -12.23 -7.47 24.55
CA LEU A 320 -13.60 -8.00 24.68
C LEU A 320 -13.73 -8.98 25.86
N GLY A 321 -12.74 -9.84 26.07
CA GLY A 321 -12.70 -10.75 27.21
C GLY A 321 -12.63 -10.00 28.54
N LEU A 322 -11.74 -9.01 28.64
CA LEU A 322 -11.58 -8.16 29.82
C LEU A 322 -12.82 -7.33 30.14
N MET A 323 -13.67 -7.02 29.15
CA MET A 323 -14.93 -6.32 29.40
C MET A 323 -15.88 -7.09 30.34
N ALA A 324 -15.77 -8.42 30.38
CA ALA A 324 -16.56 -9.23 31.30
C ALA A 324 -16.14 -9.04 32.76
N ASP A 325 -14.88 -8.67 33.02
CA ASP A 325 -14.32 -8.52 34.37
C ASP A 325 -14.23 -7.06 34.81
N PHE A 326 -13.87 -6.15 33.88
CA PHE A 326 -13.61 -4.73 34.16
C PHE A 326 -14.68 -3.79 33.62
N GLY A 327 -15.70 -4.30 32.90
CA GLY A 327 -16.71 -3.47 32.25
C GLY A 327 -16.22 -2.86 30.93
N SER A 328 -16.98 -1.91 30.37
CA SER A 328 -16.62 -1.31 29.08
C SER A 328 -15.39 -0.39 29.21
N PRO A 329 -14.45 -0.41 28.25
CA PRO A 329 -13.34 0.53 28.25
C PRO A 329 -13.85 1.97 28.08
N ILE A 330 -13.19 2.91 28.74
CA ILE A 330 -13.44 4.36 28.59
C ILE A 330 -12.67 4.96 27.41
N ASP A 331 -11.60 4.31 26.98
CA ASP A 331 -10.79 4.69 25.82
C ASP A 331 -10.18 3.43 25.19
N ILE A 332 -10.08 3.43 23.86
CA ILE A 332 -9.47 2.35 23.09
C ILE A 332 -8.80 2.88 21.84
N SER A 333 -7.55 2.46 21.62
CA SER A 333 -6.82 2.69 20.39
C SER A 333 -6.27 1.38 19.87
N THR A 334 -6.76 0.95 18.72
CA THR A 334 -6.26 -0.23 17.97
C THR A 334 -5.33 0.16 16.82
N SER A 335 -5.21 1.46 16.55
CA SER A 335 -4.43 1.99 15.44
C SER A 335 -2.95 2.00 15.80
N CYS A 336 -2.11 1.61 14.84
CA CYS A 336 -0.66 1.74 14.91
C CYS A 336 -0.18 3.11 14.39
N ARG A 337 -1.10 3.98 13.91
CA ARG A 337 -0.83 5.32 13.35
C ARG A 337 -1.72 6.39 13.97
N ALA A 338 -1.26 7.64 14.02
CA ALA A 338 -2.14 8.75 14.32
C ALA A 338 -3.16 8.89 13.18
N LEU A 339 -4.45 8.70 13.48
CA LEU A 339 -5.55 8.82 12.50
C LEU A 339 -5.73 10.24 11.94
N ASN A 340 -4.96 11.21 12.43
CA ASN A 340 -5.02 12.62 12.04
C ASN A 340 -4.21 12.96 10.77
N HIS A 341 -3.53 11.99 10.15
CA HIS A 341 -2.97 12.16 8.81
C HIS A 341 -3.98 11.62 7.79
N VAL A 342 -4.75 12.55 7.20
CA VAL A 342 -5.38 12.33 5.89
C VAL A 342 -4.24 12.28 4.88
N ASP A 343 -3.55 11.14 4.79
CA ASP A 343 -2.84 10.81 3.57
C ASP A 343 -3.91 10.27 2.62
N ASP A 344 -4.29 11.10 1.65
CA ASP A 344 -5.11 10.73 0.49
C ASP A 344 -4.39 9.66 -0.34
N SER A 345 -4.37 8.42 0.17
CA SER A 345 -3.84 7.25 -0.53
C SER A 345 -4.82 6.72 -1.59
N SER A 346 -5.44 7.63 -2.34
CA SER A 346 -5.95 7.36 -3.69
C SER A 346 -4.95 7.79 -4.77
N THR A 347 -3.84 8.41 -4.38
CA THR A 347 -2.72 8.72 -5.27
C THR A 347 -1.46 8.03 -4.74
N PRO A 348 -0.83 7.10 -5.49
CA PRO A 348 0.52 6.68 -5.14
C PRO A 348 1.40 7.93 -5.20
N GLN A 349 1.87 8.42 -4.05
CA GLN A 349 2.92 9.42 -4.05
C GLN A 349 4.13 8.81 -4.75
N LEU A 350 4.34 9.26 -5.98
CA LEU A 350 5.56 9.08 -6.74
C LEU A 350 6.72 9.62 -5.90
N ALA A 351 7.45 8.71 -5.25
CA ALA A 351 8.84 8.99 -4.94
C ALA A 351 9.55 9.15 -6.28
N LEU A 352 9.84 10.41 -6.66
CA LEU A 352 10.66 10.71 -7.83
C LEU A 352 12.00 9.96 -7.73
N PRO A 353 12.56 9.47 -8.85
CA PRO A 353 13.79 8.71 -8.82
C PRO A 353 15.00 9.62 -8.61
N TRP A 354 15.78 9.25 -7.59
CA TRP A 354 17.23 9.48 -7.44
C TRP A 354 17.71 10.85 -6.93
N SER A 355 18.12 10.84 -5.66
CA SER A 355 19.30 11.57 -5.18
C SER A 355 20.23 10.59 -4.44
N PRO A 356 21.49 10.38 -4.86
CA PRO A 356 22.40 9.37 -4.27
C PRO A 356 22.98 9.73 -2.89
N LYS A 357 22.30 10.57 -2.10
CA LYS A 357 22.72 10.98 -0.75
C LYS A 357 21.53 11.24 0.17
N GLN A 358 20.73 10.22 0.43
CA GLN A 358 19.84 10.19 1.61
C GLN A 358 19.65 8.74 2.09
N GLN A 359 20.77 8.03 2.28
CA GLN A 359 20.83 7.03 3.35
C GLN A 359 20.91 7.77 4.68
N GLN A 360 19.79 8.27 5.18
CA GLN A 360 19.61 8.59 6.60
C GLN A 360 18.13 8.84 6.89
N GLN A 361 17.53 7.89 7.60
CA GLN A 361 16.36 8.06 8.47
C GLN A 361 15.11 8.63 7.79
N GLN A 362 14.33 7.75 7.15
CA GLN A 362 12.87 7.87 7.25
C GLN A 362 12.52 7.71 8.74
N HIS A 363 12.42 8.84 9.45
CA HIS A 363 11.79 8.92 10.77
C HIS A 363 10.29 8.65 10.61
N HIS A 364 9.93 7.40 10.31
CA HIS A 364 8.59 6.94 10.64
C HIS A 364 8.54 6.83 12.16
N PRO A 365 7.60 7.52 12.83
CA PRO A 365 7.43 7.33 14.27
C PRO A 365 7.19 5.84 14.53
N PRO A 366 7.76 5.27 15.61
CA PRO A 366 7.52 3.88 15.94
C PRO A 366 6.01 3.63 16.00
N PRO A 367 5.53 2.46 15.55
CA PRO A 367 4.11 2.14 15.55
C PRO A 367 3.53 2.44 16.93
N MET A 368 2.43 3.19 16.97
CA MET A 368 1.76 3.54 18.21
C MET A 368 1.33 2.26 18.93
N ARG A 369 1.48 2.23 20.26
CA ARG A 369 1.01 1.11 21.08
C ARG A 369 -0.50 1.01 20.99
N LYS A 370 -1.03 -0.20 20.88
CA LYS A 370 -2.47 -0.43 21.01
C LYS A 370 -2.83 -0.30 22.48
N THR A 371 -3.87 0.46 22.81
CA THR A 371 -4.22 0.78 24.19
C THR A 371 -5.69 0.54 24.47
N ALA A 372 -5.99 0.11 25.68
CA ALA A 372 -7.35 0.08 26.21
C ALA A 372 -7.31 0.54 27.66
N THR A 373 -8.22 1.43 28.04
CA THR A 373 -8.28 1.98 29.39
C THR A 373 -9.62 1.64 30.01
N PHE A 374 -9.58 1.06 31.21
CA PHE A 374 -10.76 0.70 31.99
C PHE A 374 -10.82 1.51 33.28
N CYS A 375 -12.04 1.79 33.74
CA CYS A 375 -12.29 2.37 35.05
C CYS A 375 -13.04 1.35 35.90
N VAL A 376 -12.42 0.91 36.99
CA VAL A 376 -12.99 -0.09 37.89
C VAL A 376 -13.08 0.46 39.31
N VAL A 377 -14.07 -0.04 40.06
CA VAL A 377 -14.22 0.26 41.48
C VAL A 377 -14.17 -1.05 42.23
N ASP A 378 -13.21 -1.19 43.15
CA ASP A 378 -13.19 -2.37 44.01
C ASP A 378 -14.41 -2.34 44.92
N ARG A 379 -15.21 -3.41 44.85
CA ARG A 379 -16.42 -3.56 45.65
C ARG A 379 -16.13 -3.59 47.14
N THR A 380 -14.96 -4.08 47.55
CA THR A 380 -14.59 -4.25 48.96
C THR A 380 -14.06 -2.96 49.56
N THR A 381 -12.99 -2.41 48.99
CA THR A 381 -12.35 -1.18 49.50
C THR A 381 -13.05 0.11 49.06
N LYS A 382 -13.96 0.04 48.07
CA LYS A 382 -14.58 1.20 47.40
C LYS A 382 -13.58 2.12 46.68
N MET A 383 -12.34 1.66 46.50
CA MET A 383 -11.32 2.41 45.80
C MET A 383 -11.53 2.34 44.29
N GLY A 384 -11.40 3.49 43.63
CA GLY A 384 -11.41 3.62 42.18
C GLY A 384 -10.02 3.44 41.59
N PHE A 385 -9.92 2.67 40.52
CA PHE A 385 -8.70 2.45 39.75
C PHE A 385 -8.93 2.66 38.27
N THR A 386 -7.92 3.24 37.62
CA THR A 386 -7.77 3.21 36.16
C THR A 386 -6.81 2.09 35.81
N ILE A 387 -7.19 1.22 34.87
CA ILE A 387 -6.35 0.14 34.35
C ILE A 387 -6.01 0.48 32.90
N GLY A 388 -4.74 0.76 32.63
CA GLY A 388 -4.20 0.97 31.28
C GLY A 388 -3.57 -0.31 30.74
N LEU A 389 -4.12 -0.83 29.65
CA LEU A 389 -3.55 -1.93 28.87
C LEU A 389 -2.75 -1.35 27.71
N HIS A 390 -1.49 -1.74 27.57
CA HIS A 390 -0.62 -1.35 26.47
C HIS A 390 -0.09 -2.60 25.77
N TYR A 391 -0.53 -2.82 24.53
CA TYR A 391 -0.13 -3.96 23.70
C TYR A 391 0.81 -3.45 22.59
N GLN A 392 2.08 -3.77 22.74
CA GLN A 392 3.12 -3.37 21.79
C GLN A 392 3.37 -4.51 20.80
N SER A 393 3.49 -4.18 19.52
CA SER A 393 3.67 -5.19 18.48
C SER A 393 4.99 -5.93 18.65
N GLY A 394 4.92 -7.27 18.67
CA GLY A 394 6.05 -8.15 18.90
C GLY A 394 6.19 -8.64 20.35
N ASP A 395 5.52 -8.01 21.31
CA ASP A 395 5.51 -8.49 22.69
C ASP A 395 4.44 -9.57 22.86
N GLU A 396 4.79 -10.68 23.52
CA GLU A 396 3.82 -11.77 23.77
C GLU A 396 2.82 -11.40 24.89
N LEU A 397 3.23 -10.58 25.87
CA LEU A 397 2.38 -10.12 26.97
C LEU A 397 2.17 -8.61 26.91
N PRO A 398 0.94 -8.11 27.19
CA PRO A 398 0.70 -6.68 27.27
C PRO A 398 1.29 -6.09 28.55
N SER A 399 1.76 -4.84 28.48
CA SER A 399 2.09 -4.06 29.68
C SER A 399 0.82 -3.51 30.30
N VAL A 400 0.54 -3.83 31.56
CA VAL A 400 -0.62 -3.33 32.30
C VAL A 400 -0.16 -2.39 33.41
N GLU A 401 -0.81 -1.24 33.51
CA GLU A 401 -0.60 -0.25 34.57
C GLU A 401 -1.90 0.00 35.31
N THR A 402 -1.82 0.07 36.64
CA THR A 402 -2.96 0.40 37.50
C THR A 402 -2.66 1.71 38.23
N THR A 403 -3.60 2.65 38.16
CA THR A 403 -3.49 3.94 38.83
C THR A 403 -4.66 4.13 39.78
N CYS A 404 -4.38 4.31 41.06
CA CYS A 404 -5.43 4.60 42.05
C CYS A 404 -5.84 6.07 41.95
N SER A 405 -7.12 6.32 41.68
CA SER A 405 -7.63 7.67 41.43
C SER A 405 -7.87 8.50 42.70
N GLN A 406 -7.81 7.86 43.88
CA GLN A 406 -8.21 8.46 45.16
C GLN A 406 -7.06 8.83 46.08
N TYR A 407 -5.85 8.30 45.84
CA TYR A 407 -4.70 8.49 46.72
C TYR A 407 -3.48 8.99 45.97
N LEU A 408 -2.83 9.99 46.56
CA LEU A 408 -1.57 10.53 46.09
C LEU A 408 -0.43 9.83 46.85
N GLU A 409 0.64 9.52 46.13
CA GLU A 409 1.87 9.01 46.67
C GLU A 409 2.45 10.03 47.67
N ALA A 410 2.60 9.59 48.92
CA ALA A 410 2.91 10.45 50.07
C ALA A 410 4.21 11.27 49.91
N GLN A 411 5.10 10.89 48.99
CA GLN A 411 6.38 11.54 48.75
C GLN A 411 6.37 12.55 47.60
N HIS A 412 5.46 12.44 46.63
CA HIS A 412 5.52 13.21 45.37
C HIS A 412 4.20 13.89 44.98
N GLY A 413 3.09 13.61 45.66
CA GLY A 413 1.79 14.19 45.33
C GLY A 413 1.22 13.71 43.99
N THR A 414 1.74 12.62 43.44
CA THR A 414 1.31 11.97 42.19
C THR A 414 0.38 10.80 42.48
N ALA A 415 -0.59 10.49 41.62
CA ALA A 415 -1.46 9.33 41.82
C ALA A 415 -0.64 8.04 41.97
N VAL A 416 -1.02 7.15 42.89
CA VAL A 416 -0.32 5.86 43.08
C VAL A 416 -0.50 5.02 41.83
N SER A 417 0.55 4.95 41.00
CA SER A 417 0.61 4.11 39.80
C SER A 417 1.54 2.92 40.01
N ARG A 418 1.13 1.74 39.56
CA ARG A 418 1.94 0.53 39.55
C ARG A 418 1.79 -0.25 38.25
N ARG A 419 2.92 -0.70 37.73
CA ARG A 419 2.96 -1.68 36.64
C ARG A 419 2.74 -3.08 37.20
N VAL A 420 1.81 -3.81 36.58
CA VAL A 420 1.51 -5.21 36.89
C VAL A 420 2.71 -6.08 36.54
N LYS A 421 3.05 -7.02 37.43
CA LYS A 421 4.07 -8.05 37.18
C LYS A 421 3.37 -9.38 36.97
N PHE A 422 3.59 -10.00 35.82
CA PHE A 422 3.07 -11.33 35.55
C PHE A 422 3.95 -12.39 36.22
N SER A 423 3.33 -13.30 36.96
CA SER A 423 4.01 -14.44 37.59
C SER A 423 4.32 -15.56 36.61
N LYS A 424 3.52 -15.68 35.54
CA LYS A 424 3.73 -16.64 34.45
C LYS A 424 4.51 -16.00 33.30
N SER A 425 5.49 -16.74 32.78
CA SER A 425 6.15 -16.40 31.52
C SER A 425 5.23 -16.73 30.34
N ALA A 426 5.28 -15.92 29.29
CA ALA A 426 4.51 -16.13 28.06
C ALA A 426 4.73 -17.53 27.44
N SER A 427 5.96 -18.05 27.50
CA SER A 427 6.33 -19.39 27.02
C SER A 427 5.64 -20.55 27.76
N SER A 428 5.07 -20.29 28.94
CA SER A 428 4.35 -21.30 29.74
C SER A 428 2.84 -21.32 29.47
N MET A 429 2.34 -20.35 28.72
CA MET A 429 0.92 -20.18 28.42
C MET A 429 0.56 -20.89 27.13
N ARG A 430 -0.69 -21.31 27.01
CA ARG A 430 -1.16 -21.98 25.79
C ARG A 430 -1.18 -20.99 24.62
N LYS A 431 -0.89 -21.49 23.42
CA LYS A 431 -1.00 -20.74 22.17
C LYS A 431 -2.20 -21.23 21.35
N ASP A 432 -2.80 -20.33 20.59
CA ASP A 432 -3.82 -20.64 19.60
C ASP A 432 -3.19 -21.20 18.30
N ASP A 433 -4.04 -21.60 17.35
CA ASP A 433 -3.63 -22.18 16.07
C ASP A 433 -2.78 -21.24 15.20
N ASP A 434 -2.78 -19.94 15.50
CA ASP A 434 -2.03 -18.90 14.81
C ASP A 434 -0.77 -18.46 15.61
N GLU A 435 -0.38 -19.24 16.63
CA GLU A 435 0.76 -19.02 17.53
C GLU A 435 0.69 -17.77 18.41
N PHE A 436 -0.48 -17.18 18.59
CA PHE A 436 -0.72 -16.15 19.60
C PHE A 436 -1.06 -16.79 20.94
N LEU A 437 -0.88 -16.08 22.06
CA LEU A 437 -1.33 -16.60 23.35
C LEU A 437 -2.85 -16.80 23.34
N ASP A 438 -3.32 -17.92 23.88
CA ASP A 438 -4.74 -18.20 24.03
C ASP A 438 -5.42 -17.04 24.79
N VAL A 439 -6.48 -16.48 24.21
CA VAL A 439 -7.08 -15.24 24.71
C VAL A 439 -7.70 -15.45 26.10
N ASP A 440 -8.28 -16.62 26.36
CA ASP A 440 -8.91 -16.92 27.64
C ASP A 440 -7.87 -17.11 28.75
N ASP A 441 -6.80 -17.86 28.49
CA ASP A 441 -5.68 -18.01 29.44
C ASP A 441 -4.96 -16.67 29.69
N LEU A 442 -4.80 -15.85 28.64
CA LEU A 442 -4.23 -14.51 28.74
C LEU A 442 -5.12 -13.57 29.56
N ARG A 443 -6.43 -13.57 29.31
CA ARG A 443 -7.42 -12.80 30.07
C ARG A 443 -7.35 -13.14 31.56
N VAL A 444 -7.41 -14.42 31.92
CA VAL A 444 -7.37 -14.85 33.34
C VAL A 444 -6.06 -14.40 34.00
N THR A 445 -4.94 -14.55 33.30
CA THR A 445 -3.62 -14.12 33.79
C THR A 445 -3.56 -12.61 34.00
N VAL A 446 -4.07 -11.81 33.05
CA VAL A 446 -4.15 -10.35 33.16
C VAL A 446 -5.03 -9.93 34.32
N VAL A 447 -6.23 -10.52 34.46
CA VAL A 447 -7.16 -10.17 35.54
C VAL A 447 -6.56 -10.48 36.90
N HIS A 448 -6.02 -11.69 37.09
CA HIS A 448 -5.43 -12.10 38.36
C HIS A 448 -4.28 -11.16 38.78
N ALA A 449 -3.31 -10.95 37.89
CA ALA A 449 -2.15 -10.11 38.18
C ALA A 449 -2.55 -8.64 38.43
N THR A 450 -3.59 -8.15 37.74
CA THR A 450 -4.12 -6.80 37.95
C THR A 450 -4.77 -6.66 39.32
N LEU A 451 -5.59 -7.63 39.74
CA LEU A 451 -6.23 -7.64 41.06
C LEU A 451 -5.20 -7.74 42.19
N GLU A 452 -4.17 -8.58 42.05
CA GLU A 452 -3.05 -8.64 43.02
C GLU A 452 -2.34 -7.29 43.14
N CYS A 453 -2.10 -6.63 42.01
CA CYS A 453 -1.49 -5.30 41.98
C CYS A 453 -2.36 -4.26 42.69
N MET A 454 -3.68 -4.26 42.44
CA MET A 454 -4.63 -3.36 43.08
C MET A 454 -4.69 -3.58 44.61
N LEU A 455 -4.72 -4.83 45.06
CA LEU A 455 -4.69 -5.17 46.49
C LEU A 455 -3.39 -4.69 47.15
N ALA A 456 -2.26 -4.90 46.49
CA ALA A 456 -0.98 -4.43 46.98
C ALA A 456 -0.89 -2.90 47.03
N SER A 457 -1.57 -2.19 46.11
CA SER A 457 -1.65 -0.72 46.12
C SER A 457 -2.55 -0.22 47.24
N ALA A 458 -3.68 -0.89 47.50
CA ALA A 458 -4.56 -0.56 48.61
C ALA A 458 -3.89 -0.76 49.97
N ALA A 459 -2.97 -1.73 50.10
CA ALA A 459 -2.21 -1.96 51.34
C ALA A 459 -1.12 -0.90 51.65
N LEU A 460 -0.79 -0.04 50.69
CA LEU A 460 0.16 1.07 50.90
C LEU A 460 -0.50 2.36 51.42
N VAL A 461 -1.82 2.42 51.33
CA VAL A 461 -2.66 3.54 51.76
C VAL A 461 -3.16 3.23 53.17
#